data_AF-A0A2D3UR49-F1
#
_entry.id   AF-A0A2D3UR49-F1
#
_cell.length_a   1.000
_cell.length_b   1.000
_cell.length_c   1.000
_cell.angle_alpha   90.00
_cell.angle_beta   90.00
_cell.angle_gamma   90.00
#
_symmetry.space_group_name_H-M   'P 1'
#
loop_
_entity.id
_entity.type
_entity.pdbx_description
1 polymer ?
#
loop_
_entity_poly.entity_id
_entity_poly.type
_entity_poly.pdbx_seq_one_letter_code
_entity_poly.pdbx_strand_id
1 'polypeptide(L)'
;MFATPILRAGQPGFWKRSLTEFKRQAVIAVNMEGLHVPTKPFPLIYFDKEESIGATKIMCDSDMGGFSTASLTWVPPQRSSRSSTTSRTTTSSSDEKSEETAITEHEGEPAHALFKGTISTELPQNRPNIQRSGYAAFRTRDRGVSLFGKLLWDIDPYNYLALRVKSDGRKYFINIQTESIVPTDLHQHLLPCSRPGEWETITIPFAAFVRTNYGMVVEPQREMLRQKVRSIGIGLTDRVQGPFELRVADMWATNQPPKRGDADTGFDVQRVDERGTGMMDEVEPKRKPGEEEKILI
;
A
#
# COMPACT_ATOMS: atom_id res chain seq x y z
N MET A 1 -33.15 -16.59 20.43
CA MET A 1 -32.49 -17.08 19.19
C MET A 1 -31.00 -16.84 19.33
N PHE A 2 -30.25 -17.88 19.66
CA PHE A 2 -28.80 -17.78 19.85
C PHE A 2 -28.11 -17.73 18.48
N ALA A 3 -27.29 -16.71 18.27
CA ALA A 3 -26.56 -16.49 17.02
C ALA A 3 -25.61 -17.65 16.75
N THR A 4 -25.82 -18.35 15.63
CA THR A 4 -24.93 -19.41 15.14
C THR A 4 -23.60 -18.78 14.73
N PRO A 5 -22.45 -19.22 15.29
CA PRO A 5 -21.16 -18.73 14.82
C PRO A 5 -20.90 -19.33 13.44
N ILE A 6 -20.94 -18.50 12.41
CA ILE A 6 -20.45 -18.86 11.08
C ILE A 6 -18.95 -19.12 11.22
N LEU A 7 -18.55 -20.40 11.22
CA LEU A 7 -17.16 -20.80 11.03
C LEU A 7 -16.72 -20.31 9.65
N ARG A 8 -16.02 -19.18 9.62
CA ARG A 8 -15.44 -18.60 8.40
C ARG A 8 -14.21 -19.40 8.01
N ALA A 9 -14.30 -20.12 6.90
CA ALA A 9 -13.18 -20.85 6.31
C ALA A 9 -11.94 -19.95 6.14
N GLY A 10 -10.77 -20.46 6.50
CA GLY A 10 -9.48 -19.80 6.27
C GLY A 10 -8.93 -18.92 7.40
N GLN A 11 -9.58 -18.85 8.58
CA GLN A 11 -9.11 -18.02 9.69
C GLN A 11 -8.85 -18.87 10.97
N PRO A 12 -7.68 -18.77 11.61
CA PRO A 12 -7.39 -19.54 12.81
C PRO A 12 -8.35 -19.17 13.95
N GLY A 13 -8.82 -20.14 14.73
CA GLY A 13 -9.71 -19.90 15.87
C GLY A 13 -9.09 -19.04 16.98
N PHE A 14 -9.92 -18.50 17.88
CA PHE A 14 -9.52 -17.58 18.95
C PHE A 14 -8.33 -18.06 19.80
N TRP A 15 -8.37 -19.32 20.24
CA TRP A 15 -7.29 -19.93 21.04
C TRP A 15 -5.99 -20.05 20.28
N LYS A 16 -6.06 -20.49 19.02
CA LYS A 16 -4.90 -20.60 18.13
C LYS A 16 -4.26 -19.24 17.91
N ARG A 17 -5.06 -18.20 17.65
CA ARG A 17 -4.60 -16.80 17.52
C ARG A 17 -3.88 -16.31 18.78
N SER A 18 -4.46 -16.58 19.95
CA SER A 18 -3.88 -16.14 21.23
C SER A 18 -2.55 -16.83 21.53
N LEU A 19 -2.44 -18.14 21.26
CA LEU A 19 -1.18 -18.87 21.41
C LEU A 19 -0.12 -18.40 20.42
N THR A 20 -0.50 -18.13 19.16
CA THR A 20 0.41 -17.58 18.15
C THR A 20 0.94 -16.20 18.57
N GLU A 21 0.07 -15.33 19.09
CA GLU A 21 0.49 -14.01 19.55
C GLU A 21 1.39 -14.09 20.78
N PHE A 22 1.05 -14.94 21.76
CA PHE A 22 1.92 -15.17 22.92
C PHE A 22 3.31 -15.65 22.51
N LYS A 23 3.39 -16.63 21.59
CA LYS A 23 4.67 -17.11 21.07
C LYS A 23 5.45 -16.00 20.37
N ARG A 24 4.78 -15.14 19.58
CA ARG A 24 5.40 -13.98 18.93
C ARG A 24 6.01 -13.02 19.94
N GLN A 25 5.24 -12.64 20.97
CA GLN A 25 5.70 -11.74 22.02
C GLN A 25 6.87 -12.32 22.82
N ALA A 26 6.82 -13.63 23.13
CA ALA A 26 7.90 -14.31 23.82
C ALA A 26 9.21 -14.31 23.02
N VAL A 27 9.14 -14.55 21.70
CA VAL A 27 10.32 -14.51 20.82
C VAL A 27 10.93 -13.10 20.78
N ILE A 28 10.10 -12.07 20.61
CA ILE A 28 10.56 -10.66 20.58
C ILE A 28 11.28 -10.30 21.89
N ALA A 29 10.70 -10.69 23.04
CA ALA A 29 11.27 -10.41 24.36
C ALA A 29 12.61 -11.11 24.59
N VAL A 30 12.75 -12.36 24.15
CA VAL A 30 13.98 -13.14 24.31
C VAL A 30 15.09 -12.64 23.39
N ASN A 31 14.76 -12.25 22.15
CA ASN A 31 15.75 -11.82 21.16
C ASN A 31 16.22 -10.36 21.33
N MET A 32 15.64 -9.59 22.28
CA MET A 32 15.89 -8.15 22.43
C MET A 32 15.74 -7.36 21.12
N GLU A 33 14.80 -7.75 20.25
CA GLU A 33 14.61 -7.18 18.90
C GLU A 33 14.30 -5.67 18.90
N GLY A 34 14.01 -5.06 20.07
CA GLY A 34 13.89 -3.61 20.23
C GLY A 34 15.21 -2.83 20.20
N LEU A 35 16.37 -3.49 20.20
CA LEU A 35 17.69 -2.84 20.20
C LEU A 35 18.31 -2.69 18.79
N HIS A 36 17.76 -3.35 17.77
CA HIS A 36 18.31 -3.34 16.41
C HIS A 36 17.23 -3.04 15.38
N VAL A 37 17.55 -2.18 14.39
CA VAL A 37 16.65 -1.90 13.27
C VAL A 37 16.43 -3.18 12.45
N PRO A 38 15.19 -3.68 12.28
CA PRO A 38 14.97 -4.93 11.56
C PRO A 38 15.41 -4.83 10.10
N THR A 39 16.19 -5.80 9.64
CA THR A 39 16.64 -5.87 8.23
C THR A 39 15.76 -6.79 7.38
N LYS A 40 15.06 -7.74 8.02
CA LYS A 40 14.17 -8.68 7.34
C LYS A 40 12.84 -8.02 6.99
N PRO A 41 12.29 -8.26 5.79
CA PRO A 41 10.93 -7.84 5.41
C PRO A 41 9.88 -8.32 6.41
N PHE A 42 8.91 -7.46 6.73
CA PHE A 42 7.75 -7.81 7.53
C PHE A 42 6.53 -8.05 6.63
N PRO A 43 6.08 -9.30 6.46
CA PRO A 43 4.98 -9.62 5.55
C PRO A 43 3.67 -9.03 6.06
N LEU A 44 2.98 -8.25 5.19
CA LEU A 44 1.62 -7.78 5.47
C LEU A 44 0.58 -8.68 4.79
N ILE A 45 0.78 -8.98 3.50
CA ILE A 45 0.02 -9.97 2.75
C ILE A 45 0.82 -10.47 1.54
N TYR A 46 0.83 -11.78 1.34
CA TYR A 46 1.41 -12.46 0.18
C TYR A 46 0.33 -13.26 -0.55
N PHE A 47 0.32 -13.20 -1.88
CA PHE A 47 -0.62 -13.94 -2.72
C PHE A 47 0.04 -15.18 -3.34
N ASP A 48 0.83 -15.89 -2.52
CA ASP A 48 1.51 -17.14 -2.86
C ASP A 48 0.56 -18.34 -3.00
N LYS A 49 -0.61 -18.27 -2.34
CA LYS A 49 -1.62 -19.33 -2.29
C LYS A 49 -3.02 -18.79 -2.54
N GLU A 50 -3.89 -19.66 -3.04
CA GLU A 50 -5.31 -19.34 -3.29
C GLU A 50 -6.05 -18.89 -2.03
N GLU A 51 -5.74 -19.50 -0.89
CA GLU A 51 -6.32 -19.16 0.42
C GLU A 51 -6.05 -17.71 0.85
N SER A 52 -4.99 -17.08 0.34
CA SER A 52 -4.63 -15.69 0.66
C SER A 52 -5.71 -14.69 0.25
N ILE A 53 -6.52 -14.99 -0.77
CA ILE A 53 -7.68 -14.17 -1.14
C ILE A 53 -8.72 -14.15 0.00
N GLY A 54 -8.84 -15.25 0.73
CA GLY A 54 -9.65 -15.37 1.95
C GLY A 54 -9.20 -14.44 3.10
N ALA A 55 -8.03 -13.83 3.02
CA ALA A 55 -7.60 -12.77 3.94
C ALA A 55 -8.03 -11.36 3.49
N THR A 56 -8.72 -11.20 2.36
CA THR A 56 -9.07 -9.89 1.78
C THR A 56 -10.58 -9.69 1.58
N LYS A 57 -11.03 -8.44 1.61
CA LYS A 57 -12.41 -8.05 1.32
C LYS A 57 -12.42 -7.02 0.19
N ILE A 58 -13.26 -7.26 -0.82
CA ILE A 58 -13.57 -6.33 -1.91
C ILE A 58 -14.60 -5.31 -1.42
N MET A 59 -14.51 -4.09 -1.92
CA MET A 59 -15.42 -2.98 -1.67
C MET A 59 -15.69 -2.29 -3.01
N CYS A 60 -16.95 -2.11 -3.38
CA CYS A 60 -17.33 -1.50 -4.65
C CYS A 60 -18.50 -0.54 -4.43
N ASP A 61 -18.67 0.45 -5.29
CA ASP A 61 -19.85 1.33 -5.22
C ASP A 61 -21.17 0.57 -5.42
N SER A 62 -21.15 -0.60 -6.05
CA SER A 62 -22.31 -1.48 -6.24
C SER A 62 -22.92 -1.96 -4.93
N ASP A 63 -22.13 -2.05 -3.86
CA ASP A 63 -22.63 -2.30 -2.49
C ASP A 63 -23.56 -1.16 -2.01
N MET A 64 -23.42 0.04 -2.58
CA MET A 64 -24.22 1.22 -2.29
C MET A 64 -25.22 1.55 -3.41
N GLY A 65 -25.31 0.72 -4.45
CA GLY A 65 -26.19 0.91 -5.61
C GLY A 65 -25.54 1.58 -6.82
N GLY A 66 -24.22 1.75 -6.81
CA GLY A 66 -23.46 2.10 -8.02
C GLY A 66 -23.42 0.96 -9.03
N PHE A 67 -22.80 1.23 -10.18
CA PHE A 67 -22.76 0.32 -11.32
C PHE A 67 -21.35 -0.21 -11.62
N SER A 68 -20.37 0.09 -10.77
CA SER A 68 -19.03 -0.47 -10.93
C SER A 68 -19.01 -1.95 -10.53
N THR A 69 -18.09 -2.69 -11.13
CA THR A 69 -17.83 -4.09 -10.83
C THR A 69 -16.40 -4.27 -10.35
N ALA A 70 -16.18 -5.21 -9.44
CA ALA A 70 -14.86 -5.53 -8.92
C ALA A 70 -14.76 -7.00 -8.52
N SER A 71 -13.63 -7.61 -8.83
CA SER A 71 -13.29 -8.99 -8.50
C SER A 71 -11.82 -9.07 -8.08
N LEU A 72 -11.52 -10.02 -7.18
CA LEU A 72 -10.17 -10.32 -6.75
C LEU A 72 -10.01 -11.84 -6.77
N THR A 73 -9.20 -12.35 -7.69
CA THR A 73 -8.98 -13.79 -7.90
C THR A 73 -7.52 -14.13 -7.78
N TRP A 74 -7.20 -15.31 -7.25
CA TRP A 74 -5.82 -15.79 -7.23
C TRP A 74 -5.44 -16.36 -8.60
N VAL A 75 -4.18 -16.12 -9.00
CA VAL A 75 -3.59 -16.64 -10.24
C VAL A 75 -2.31 -17.39 -9.85
N PRO A 76 -2.16 -18.67 -10.26
CA PRO A 76 -0.95 -19.44 -9.98
C PRO A 76 0.27 -18.91 -10.76
N PRO A 77 1.49 -19.19 -10.29
CA PRO A 77 2.69 -18.74 -10.97
C PRO A 77 2.82 -19.41 -12.34
N GLN A 78 3.14 -18.63 -13.38
CA GLN A 78 3.34 -19.13 -14.74
C GLN A 78 4.83 -19.08 -15.10
N ARG A 79 5.45 -20.23 -15.37
CA ARG A 79 6.84 -20.25 -15.88
C ARG A 79 6.81 -20.09 -17.39
N SER A 80 7.58 -19.15 -17.94
CA SER A 80 7.80 -19.06 -19.38
C SER A 80 8.66 -20.23 -19.85
N SER A 81 8.04 -21.31 -20.35
CA SER A 81 8.76 -22.34 -21.08
C SER A 81 9.17 -21.78 -22.44
N ARG A 82 10.40 -21.31 -22.57
CA ARG A 82 10.95 -20.91 -23.86
C ARG A 82 11.21 -22.18 -24.68
N SER A 83 10.30 -22.49 -25.61
CA SER A 83 10.55 -23.48 -26.66
C SER A 83 11.69 -22.98 -27.53
N SER A 84 12.91 -23.46 -27.29
CA SER A 84 14.03 -23.25 -28.21
C SER A 84 13.78 -24.08 -29.47
N THR A 85 13.12 -23.49 -30.47
CA THR A 85 13.13 -24.03 -31.83
C THR A 85 14.52 -23.77 -32.40
N THR A 86 15.41 -24.76 -32.24
CA THR A 86 16.71 -24.79 -32.92
C THR A 86 16.48 -24.92 -34.42
N SER A 87 16.50 -23.80 -35.13
CA SER A 87 16.74 -23.80 -36.57
C SER A 87 18.23 -23.99 -36.79
N ARG A 88 18.64 -25.20 -37.17
CA ARG A 88 19.99 -25.46 -37.69
C ARG A 88 20.13 -24.69 -39.01
N THR A 89 20.78 -23.53 -38.97
CA THR A 89 21.36 -22.90 -40.15
C THR A 89 22.85 -23.16 -40.12
N THR A 90 23.31 -24.05 -40.99
CA THR A 90 24.72 -24.30 -41.28
C THR A 90 25.29 -23.11 -42.04
N THR A 91 26.14 -22.29 -41.42
CA THR A 91 27.14 -21.52 -42.17
C THR A 91 28.37 -21.27 -41.32
N SER A 92 29.49 -21.79 -41.81
CA SER A 92 30.85 -21.62 -41.32
C SER A 92 31.34 -20.19 -41.53
N SER A 93 31.84 -19.53 -40.48
CA SER A 93 33.11 -18.79 -40.50
C SER A 93 33.38 -18.17 -39.12
N SER A 94 34.66 -18.23 -38.77
CA SER A 94 35.34 -17.67 -37.62
C SER A 94 35.13 -16.17 -37.46
N ASP A 95 34.82 -15.72 -36.25
CA ASP A 95 35.50 -14.62 -35.56
C ASP A 95 34.97 -14.51 -34.12
N GLU A 96 35.87 -14.72 -33.15
CA GLU A 96 35.58 -14.61 -31.73
C GLU A 96 35.55 -13.14 -31.31
N LYS A 97 34.36 -12.63 -30.96
CA LYS A 97 34.19 -11.50 -30.05
C LYS A 97 33.10 -11.84 -29.05
N SER A 98 33.50 -11.98 -27.80
CA SER A 98 32.67 -12.18 -26.63
C SER A 98 31.79 -10.95 -26.40
N GLU A 99 30.56 -11.03 -26.93
CA GLU A 99 29.44 -10.20 -26.49
C GLU A 99 29.00 -10.69 -25.11
N GLU A 100 29.08 -9.79 -24.12
CA GLU A 100 28.53 -9.98 -22.78
C GLU A 100 27.00 -9.87 -22.89
N THR A 101 26.36 -10.98 -23.23
CA THR A 101 24.91 -11.08 -23.33
C THR A 101 24.33 -10.93 -21.93
N ALA A 102 23.81 -9.75 -21.61
CA ALA A 102 22.96 -9.55 -20.44
C ALA A 102 21.75 -10.49 -20.58
N ILE A 103 21.80 -11.60 -19.84
CA ILE A 103 20.68 -12.54 -19.74
C ILE A 103 19.63 -11.84 -18.89
N THR A 104 18.73 -11.09 -19.52
CA THR A 104 17.49 -10.68 -18.88
C THR A 104 16.62 -11.93 -18.80
N GLU A 105 16.80 -12.72 -17.74
CA GLU A 105 15.88 -13.77 -17.38
C GLU A 105 14.52 -13.11 -17.14
N HIS A 106 13.63 -13.20 -18.13
CA HIS A 106 12.21 -12.99 -17.88
C HIS A 106 11.74 -14.17 -17.03
N GLU A 107 12.01 -14.10 -15.73
CA GLU A 107 11.36 -14.94 -14.73
C GLU A 107 9.86 -14.83 -14.97
N GLY A 108 9.19 -15.98 -15.03
CA GLY A 108 7.76 -16.06 -15.35
C GLY A 108 6.88 -15.26 -14.38
N GLU A 109 5.58 -15.14 -14.67
CA GLU A 109 4.69 -14.39 -13.80
C GLU A 109 4.58 -15.05 -12.41
N PRO A 110 4.78 -14.31 -11.30
CA PRO A 110 4.66 -14.85 -9.96
C PRO A 110 3.21 -15.21 -9.64
N ALA A 111 3.00 -15.99 -8.58
CA ALA A 111 1.67 -16.16 -8.00
C ALA A 111 1.16 -14.79 -7.53
N HIS A 112 -0.09 -14.46 -7.85
CA HIS A 112 -0.60 -13.12 -7.56
C HIS A 112 -2.11 -13.06 -7.39
N ALA A 113 -2.60 -11.98 -6.81
CA ALA A 113 -3.99 -11.57 -6.90
C ALA A 113 -4.21 -10.71 -8.13
N LEU A 114 -5.24 -11.05 -8.91
CA LEU A 114 -5.74 -10.28 -10.04
C LEU A 114 -6.96 -9.47 -9.58
N PHE A 115 -6.77 -8.16 -9.41
CA PHE A 115 -7.83 -7.21 -9.11
C PHE A 115 -8.34 -6.57 -10.40
N LYS A 116 -9.56 -6.90 -10.81
CA LYS A 116 -10.13 -6.41 -12.08
C LYS A 116 -11.62 -6.13 -12.00
N GLY A 117 -12.09 -5.29 -12.91
CA GLY A 117 -13.50 -4.95 -13.06
C GLY A 117 -13.70 -3.78 -14.01
N THR A 118 -14.83 -3.10 -13.89
CA THR A 118 -15.19 -1.92 -14.70
C THR A 118 -15.71 -0.82 -13.80
N ILE A 119 -15.20 0.40 -13.97
CA ILE A 119 -15.70 1.59 -13.28
C ILE A 119 -16.86 2.20 -14.07
N SER A 120 -17.94 2.53 -13.36
CA SER A 120 -19.03 3.37 -13.84
C SER A 120 -19.26 4.54 -12.88
N THR A 121 -19.37 5.75 -13.42
CA THR A 121 -19.65 6.97 -12.63
C THR A 121 -21.14 7.30 -12.57
N GLU A 122 -22.00 6.44 -13.11
CA GLU A 122 -23.44 6.63 -13.07
C GLU A 122 -23.95 6.62 -11.62
N LEU A 123 -24.85 7.55 -11.32
CA LEU A 123 -25.47 7.68 -10.00
C LEU A 123 -26.78 6.87 -9.97
N PRO A 124 -27.08 6.16 -8.87
CA PRO A 124 -28.34 5.46 -8.72
C PRO A 124 -29.51 6.44 -8.69
N GLN A 125 -30.44 6.29 -9.64
CA GLN A 125 -31.64 7.13 -9.75
C GLN A 125 -32.52 7.09 -8.49
N ASN A 126 -32.51 5.95 -7.77
CA ASN A 126 -33.35 5.73 -6.60
C ASN A 126 -32.73 6.20 -5.28
N ARG A 127 -31.54 6.82 -5.28
CA ARG A 127 -30.84 7.26 -4.05
C ARG A 127 -30.16 8.62 -4.23
N PRO A 128 -30.88 9.74 -4.05
CA PRO A 128 -30.35 11.09 -4.28
C PRO A 128 -29.25 11.50 -3.28
N ASN A 129 -29.11 10.78 -2.15
CA ASN A 129 -28.07 11.05 -1.15
C ASN A 129 -26.66 10.63 -1.63
N ILE A 130 -26.55 9.85 -2.71
CA ILE A 130 -25.27 9.39 -3.26
C ILE A 130 -24.77 10.44 -4.25
N GLN A 131 -23.82 11.26 -3.80
CA GLN A 131 -23.24 12.34 -4.60
C GLN A 131 -22.02 11.90 -5.43
N ARG A 132 -21.42 10.74 -5.11
CA ARG A 132 -20.20 10.23 -5.74
C ARG A 132 -20.30 8.71 -5.92
N SER A 133 -19.96 8.26 -7.12
CA SER A 133 -19.88 6.85 -7.55
C SER A 133 -18.62 6.67 -8.38
N GLY A 134 -18.31 5.44 -8.80
CA GLY A 134 -17.12 5.10 -9.58
C GLY A 134 -15.92 4.75 -8.72
N TYR A 135 -16.07 3.79 -7.80
CA TYR A 135 -14.93 3.25 -7.05
C TYR A 135 -14.96 1.73 -6.94
N ALA A 136 -13.75 1.16 -6.95
CA ALA A 136 -13.50 -0.23 -6.65
C ALA A 136 -12.25 -0.33 -5.77
N ALA A 137 -12.27 -1.17 -4.75
CA ALA A 137 -11.14 -1.37 -3.87
C ALA A 137 -11.14 -2.78 -3.28
N PHE A 138 -9.99 -3.18 -2.75
CA PHE A 138 -9.90 -4.30 -1.83
C PHE A 138 -8.97 -3.93 -0.67
N ARG A 139 -9.12 -4.63 0.45
CA ARG A 139 -8.22 -4.52 1.59
C ARG A 139 -8.12 -5.84 2.35
N THR A 140 -7.08 -6.00 3.14
CA THR A 140 -7.00 -7.08 4.11
C THR A 140 -8.15 -7.01 5.12
N ARG A 141 -8.65 -8.16 5.55
CA ARG A 141 -9.58 -8.26 6.66
C ARG A 141 -8.86 -7.95 7.98
N ASP A 142 -9.61 -7.42 8.94
CA ASP A 142 -9.12 -7.30 10.31
C ASP A 142 -8.67 -8.67 10.82
N ARG A 143 -7.48 -8.73 11.43
CA ARG A 143 -6.90 -9.97 11.98
C ARG A 143 -7.69 -10.51 13.19
N GLY A 144 -8.66 -9.72 13.67
CA GLY A 144 -9.58 -10.08 14.75
C GLY A 144 -9.02 -9.75 16.13
N VAL A 145 -9.41 -10.53 17.12
CA VAL A 145 -9.02 -10.34 18.53
C VAL A 145 -8.36 -11.61 19.08
N SER A 146 -7.46 -11.42 20.05
CA SER A 146 -6.85 -12.44 20.90
C SER A 146 -7.15 -12.12 22.38
N LEU A 147 -6.68 -12.97 23.30
CA LEU A 147 -6.73 -12.69 24.74
C LEU A 147 -6.00 -11.39 25.14
N PHE A 148 -5.10 -10.89 24.29
CA PHE A 148 -4.31 -9.67 24.53
C PHE A 148 -4.90 -8.44 23.82
N GLY A 149 -6.11 -8.53 23.28
CA GLY A 149 -6.81 -7.44 22.59
C GLY A 149 -6.87 -7.63 21.07
N LYS A 150 -7.02 -6.52 20.33
CA LYS A 150 -7.09 -6.57 18.86
C LYS A 150 -5.74 -6.97 18.28
N LEU A 151 -5.78 -7.83 17.27
CA LEU A 151 -4.59 -8.20 16.50
C LEU A 151 -4.35 -7.11 15.46
N LEU A 152 -3.32 -6.32 15.69
CA LEU A 152 -2.87 -5.24 14.82
C LEU A 152 -1.46 -5.56 14.31
N TRP A 153 -1.05 -4.95 13.21
CA TRP A 153 0.36 -4.96 12.83
C TRP A 153 1.09 -3.80 13.48
N ASP A 154 2.28 -4.12 13.96
CA ASP A 154 3.28 -3.15 14.39
C ASP A 154 4.34 -3.07 13.30
N ILE A 155 4.29 -1.99 12.52
CA ILE A 155 5.23 -1.67 11.46
C ILE A 155 6.12 -0.48 11.83
N ASP A 156 6.07 -0.01 13.08
CA ASP A 156 6.86 1.13 13.55
C ASP A 156 8.38 0.95 13.37
N PRO A 157 8.95 -0.27 13.51
CA PRO A 157 10.36 -0.51 13.22
C PRO A 157 10.74 -0.39 11.72
N TYR A 158 9.78 -0.16 10.83
CA TYR A 158 9.97 -0.10 9.38
C TYR A 158 9.68 1.28 8.82
N ASN A 159 10.51 1.71 7.86
CA ASN A 159 10.40 3.04 7.25
C ASN A 159 9.58 3.04 5.96
N TYR A 160 9.49 1.91 5.26
CA TYR A 160 8.87 1.83 3.94
C TYR A 160 7.83 0.72 3.85
N LEU A 161 6.81 0.97 3.05
CA LEU A 161 5.95 -0.05 2.47
C LEU A 161 6.49 -0.42 1.10
N ALA A 162 6.64 -1.71 0.83
CA ALA A 162 6.96 -2.23 -0.50
C ALA A 162 5.85 -3.11 -1.05
N LEU A 163 5.65 -3.05 -2.36
CA LEU A 163 4.66 -3.84 -3.09
C LEU A 163 5.26 -4.33 -4.41
N ARG A 164 4.97 -5.59 -4.77
CA ARG A 164 5.27 -6.13 -6.12
C ARG A 164 3.98 -6.15 -6.93
N VAL A 165 3.91 -5.32 -7.97
CA VAL A 165 2.68 -5.10 -8.75
C VAL A 165 2.94 -5.06 -10.25
N LYS A 166 1.89 -5.27 -11.03
CA LYS A 166 1.83 -5.01 -12.47
C LYS A 166 0.52 -4.29 -12.78
N SER A 167 0.63 -3.02 -13.13
CA SER A 167 -0.50 -2.09 -13.31
C SER A 167 -0.88 -1.96 -14.79
N ASP A 168 -2.16 -1.72 -15.06
CA ASP A 168 -2.69 -1.34 -16.38
C ASP A 168 -2.43 0.15 -16.74
N GLY A 169 -1.81 0.92 -15.85
CA GLY A 169 -1.53 2.34 -16.02
C GLY A 169 -2.59 3.27 -15.42
N ARG A 170 -3.64 2.74 -14.77
CA ARG A 170 -4.58 3.55 -14.00
C ARG A 170 -3.98 4.06 -12.69
N LYS A 171 -4.62 5.10 -12.14
CA LYS A 171 -4.21 5.77 -10.90
C LYS A 171 -4.82 5.08 -9.68
N TYR A 172 -4.15 4.04 -9.20
CA TYR A 172 -4.52 3.36 -7.96
C TYR A 172 -3.99 4.10 -6.73
N PHE A 173 -4.69 3.98 -5.60
CA PHE A 173 -4.27 4.48 -4.30
C PHE A 173 -4.08 3.33 -3.32
N ILE A 174 -2.97 3.35 -2.59
CA ILE A 174 -2.74 2.48 -1.45
C ILE A 174 -3.38 3.12 -0.23
N ASN A 175 -4.08 2.29 0.55
CA ASN A 175 -4.88 2.70 1.69
C ASN A 175 -4.43 1.93 2.94
N ILE A 176 -4.01 2.63 3.99
CA ILE A 176 -3.64 2.07 5.29
C ILE A 176 -4.61 2.59 6.35
N GLN A 177 -5.33 1.68 7.01
CA GLN A 177 -6.18 2.02 8.14
C GLN A 177 -5.47 1.64 9.44
N THR A 178 -5.34 2.61 10.34
CA THR A 178 -4.82 2.39 11.70
C THR A 178 -5.93 2.49 12.73
N GLU A 179 -5.66 2.17 14.00
CA GLU A 179 -6.50 2.71 15.06
C GLU A 179 -6.41 4.24 15.05
N SER A 180 -7.58 4.89 15.04
CA SER A 180 -7.76 6.32 15.17
C SER A 180 -9.01 6.57 16.02
N ILE A 181 -9.09 7.76 16.62
CA ILE A 181 -10.30 8.25 17.30
C ILE A 181 -11.46 8.30 16.31
N VAL A 182 -11.17 8.68 15.06
CA VAL A 182 -12.14 8.72 13.97
C VAL A 182 -12.00 7.44 13.14
N PRO A 183 -12.95 6.49 13.21
CA PRO A 183 -12.80 5.18 12.55
C PRO A 183 -12.73 5.26 11.02
N THR A 184 -13.18 6.37 10.43
CA THR A 184 -13.18 6.63 9.00
C THR A 184 -11.85 7.22 8.49
N ASP A 185 -10.90 7.51 9.38
CA ASP A 185 -9.57 7.96 8.98
C ASP A 185 -8.84 6.88 8.18
N LEU A 186 -8.24 7.31 7.09
CA LEU A 186 -7.48 6.49 6.17
C LEU A 186 -6.20 7.22 5.79
N HIS A 187 -5.07 6.54 5.79
CA HIS A 187 -3.83 7.09 5.27
C HIS A 187 -3.67 6.61 3.83
N GLN A 188 -3.53 7.54 2.90
CA GLN A 188 -3.55 7.26 1.46
C GLN A 188 -2.27 7.74 0.78
N HIS A 189 -1.82 7.00 -0.22
CA HIS A 189 -0.76 7.41 -1.13
C HIS A 189 -1.09 6.91 -2.54
N LEU A 190 -0.78 7.69 -3.58
CA LEU A 190 -0.88 7.23 -4.96
C LEU A 190 0.06 6.03 -5.19
N LEU A 191 -0.31 5.02 -5.95
CA LEU A 191 0.61 3.96 -6.35
C LEU A 191 1.46 4.47 -7.54
N PRO A 192 2.75 4.80 -7.34
CA PRO A 192 3.59 5.34 -8.42
C PRO A 192 4.04 4.18 -9.31
N CYS A 193 3.28 3.92 -10.37
CA CYS A 193 3.64 2.92 -11.38
C CYS A 193 4.35 3.58 -12.56
N SER A 194 5.59 3.20 -12.81
CA SER A 194 6.41 3.78 -13.89
C SER A 194 6.40 2.92 -15.15
N ARG A 195 6.11 1.61 -15.03
CA ARG A 195 6.16 0.66 -16.16
C ARG A 195 4.83 -0.11 -16.28
N PRO A 196 3.76 0.52 -16.82
CA PRO A 196 2.50 -0.17 -17.08
C PRO A 196 2.69 -1.44 -17.91
N GLY A 197 2.01 -2.52 -17.54
CA GLY A 197 2.12 -3.82 -18.21
C GLY A 197 3.32 -4.66 -17.78
N GLU A 198 4.22 -4.13 -16.95
CA GLU A 198 5.39 -4.85 -16.45
C GLU A 198 5.34 -5.02 -14.93
N TRP A 199 6.04 -6.03 -14.43
CA TRP A 199 6.16 -6.26 -12.99
C TRP A 199 7.23 -5.36 -12.39
N GLU A 200 6.85 -4.55 -11.42
CA GLU A 200 7.71 -3.60 -10.71
C GLU A 200 7.58 -3.74 -9.20
N THR A 201 8.65 -3.42 -8.48
CA THR A 201 8.67 -3.41 -7.02
C THR A 201 8.72 -1.97 -6.55
N ILE A 202 7.60 -1.48 -6.08
CA ILE A 202 7.44 -0.11 -5.63
C ILE A 202 7.73 -0.05 -4.14
N THR A 203 8.47 0.97 -3.68
CA THR A 203 8.79 1.18 -2.26
C THR A 203 8.48 2.63 -1.87
N ILE A 204 7.61 2.83 -0.88
CA ILE A 204 7.04 4.13 -0.50
C ILE A 204 7.31 4.38 0.99
N PRO A 205 7.84 5.55 1.38
CA PRO A 205 7.99 5.91 2.78
C PRO A 205 6.64 5.98 3.50
N PHE A 206 6.51 5.41 4.70
CA PHE A 206 5.25 5.55 5.46
C PHE A 206 4.91 7.02 5.77
N ALA A 207 5.93 7.87 5.94
CA ALA A 207 5.77 9.31 6.16
C ALA A 207 5.16 10.06 4.96
N ALA A 208 5.16 9.48 3.75
CA ALA A 208 4.56 10.11 2.58
C ALA A 208 3.02 9.94 2.54
N PHE A 209 2.45 9.04 3.34
CA PHE A 209 1.01 8.80 3.33
C PHE A 209 0.26 9.97 3.98
N VAL A 210 -0.77 10.46 3.29
CA VAL A 210 -1.59 11.57 3.74
C VAL A 210 -2.85 11.05 4.41
N ARG A 211 -3.19 11.57 5.59
CA ARG A 211 -4.43 11.23 6.28
C ARG A 211 -5.63 11.92 5.62
N THR A 212 -6.62 11.12 5.26
CA THR A 212 -7.88 11.54 4.67
C THR A 212 -9.06 10.99 5.45
N ASN A 213 -10.21 11.63 5.28
CA ASN A 213 -11.50 11.19 5.81
C ASN A 213 -12.56 11.40 4.73
N TYR A 214 -13.28 10.34 4.36
CA TYR A 214 -14.17 10.34 3.19
C TYR A 214 -13.51 10.87 1.90
N GLY A 215 -12.21 10.64 1.73
CA GLY A 215 -11.44 11.09 0.57
C GLY A 215 -11.07 12.58 0.58
N MET A 216 -11.33 13.29 1.69
CA MET A 216 -10.90 14.67 1.91
C MET A 216 -9.67 14.69 2.81
N VAL A 217 -8.65 15.48 2.49
CA VAL A 217 -7.46 15.65 3.33
C VAL A 217 -7.88 16.30 4.65
N VAL A 218 -7.44 15.73 5.78
CA VAL A 218 -7.82 16.23 7.12
C VAL A 218 -6.63 16.83 7.84
N GLU A 219 -6.72 18.12 8.16
CA GLU A 219 -5.79 18.79 9.06
C GLU A 219 -6.26 18.69 10.52
N PRO A 220 -5.34 18.60 11.50
CA PRO A 220 -3.88 18.56 11.36
C PRO A 220 -3.38 17.18 10.94
N GLN A 221 -2.45 17.11 9.99
CA GLN A 221 -1.78 15.84 9.62
C GLN A 221 -0.97 15.35 10.82
N ARG A 222 -1.50 14.36 11.55
CA ARG A 222 -0.75 13.63 12.57
C ARG A 222 -0.03 12.47 11.91
N GLU A 223 1.10 12.10 12.47
CA GLU A 223 1.81 10.90 12.04
C GLU A 223 0.92 9.66 12.16
N MET A 224 1.05 8.76 11.18
CA MET A 224 0.34 7.49 11.16
C MET A 224 0.72 6.64 12.38
N LEU A 225 -0.27 6.08 13.08
CA LEU A 225 -0.03 5.20 14.23
C LEU A 225 0.45 3.81 13.77
N ARG A 226 1.73 3.72 13.38
CA ARG A 226 2.39 2.54 12.79
C ARG A 226 2.37 1.29 13.65
N GLN A 227 2.21 1.44 14.95
CA GLN A 227 2.12 0.33 15.93
C GLN A 227 0.76 -0.38 15.90
N LYS A 228 -0.25 0.25 15.27
CA LYS A 228 -1.65 -0.14 15.36
C LYS A 228 -2.34 -0.20 14.00
N VAL A 229 -1.67 -0.79 13.02
CA VAL A 229 -2.26 -0.95 11.67
C VAL A 229 -3.30 -2.07 11.67
N ARG A 230 -4.49 -1.75 11.17
CA ARG A 230 -5.65 -2.66 11.09
C ARG A 230 -5.77 -3.34 9.74
N SER A 231 -5.66 -2.56 8.67
CA SER A 231 -5.81 -3.05 7.30
C SER A 231 -4.93 -2.27 6.33
N ILE A 232 -4.54 -2.96 5.27
CA ILE A 232 -3.89 -2.38 4.11
C ILE A 232 -4.67 -2.80 2.86
N GLY A 233 -4.76 -1.92 1.85
CA GLY A 233 -5.52 -2.21 0.64
C GLY A 233 -5.16 -1.30 -0.50
N ILE A 234 -5.76 -1.56 -1.66
CA ILE A 234 -5.61 -0.75 -2.86
C ILE A 234 -7.00 -0.39 -3.38
N GLY A 235 -7.19 0.85 -3.80
CA GLY A 235 -8.44 1.34 -4.36
C GLY A 235 -8.22 2.17 -5.61
N LEU A 236 -9.18 2.10 -6.52
CA LEU A 236 -9.30 2.92 -7.71
C LEU A 236 -10.43 3.94 -7.50
N THR A 237 -10.10 5.22 -7.59
CA THR A 237 -11.04 6.35 -7.42
C THR A 237 -10.81 7.44 -8.47
N ASP A 238 -10.24 7.05 -9.61
CA ASP A 238 -9.86 7.96 -10.71
C ASP A 238 -11.06 8.56 -11.47
N ARG A 239 -12.27 8.00 -11.27
CA ARG A 239 -13.51 8.36 -11.98
C ARG A 239 -13.40 8.24 -13.51
N VAL A 240 -12.45 7.45 -14.00
CA VAL A 240 -12.32 7.15 -15.41
C VAL A 240 -13.17 5.91 -15.69
N GLN A 241 -14.21 6.06 -16.49
CA GLN A 241 -15.08 4.93 -16.85
C GLN A 241 -14.29 3.85 -17.61
N GLY A 242 -14.75 2.61 -17.54
CA GLY A 242 -14.20 1.50 -18.30
C GLY A 242 -13.41 0.49 -17.47
N PRO A 243 -12.74 -0.46 -18.13
CA PRO A 243 -12.11 -1.60 -17.46
C PRO A 243 -10.86 -1.16 -16.70
N PHE A 244 -10.56 -1.88 -15.63
CA PHE A 244 -9.32 -1.76 -14.88
C PHE A 244 -8.75 -3.14 -14.54
N GLU A 245 -7.43 -3.23 -14.43
CA GLU A 245 -6.70 -4.43 -14.07
C GLU A 245 -5.40 -4.11 -13.30
N LEU A 246 -5.28 -4.64 -12.09
CA LEU A 246 -4.07 -4.56 -11.28
C LEU A 246 -3.71 -5.95 -10.79
N ARG A 247 -2.47 -6.38 -11.04
CA ARG A 247 -1.92 -7.60 -10.46
C ARG A 247 -1.05 -7.23 -9.26
N VAL A 248 -1.23 -7.95 -8.15
CA VAL A 248 -0.49 -7.75 -6.90
C VAL A 248 0.04 -9.08 -6.42
N ALA A 249 1.36 -9.22 -6.35
CA ALA A 249 1.99 -10.42 -5.81
C ALA A 249 2.08 -10.33 -4.28
N ASP A 250 2.70 -9.26 -3.78
CA ASP A 250 3.09 -9.16 -2.37
C ASP A 250 3.03 -7.71 -1.85
N MET A 251 2.76 -7.55 -0.56
CA MET A 251 2.87 -6.29 0.19
C MET A 251 3.57 -6.54 1.53
N TRP A 252 4.63 -5.78 1.82
CA TRP A 252 5.43 -5.95 3.03
C TRP A 252 6.02 -4.64 3.52
N ALA A 253 6.32 -4.54 4.82
CA ALA A 253 7.12 -3.45 5.36
C ALA A 253 8.61 -3.77 5.28
N THR A 254 9.44 -2.77 4.98
CA THR A 254 10.89 -2.93 4.78
C THR A 254 11.66 -1.69 5.22
N ASN A 255 12.95 -1.89 5.49
CA ASN A 255 13.93 -0.82 5.70
C ASN A 255 14.89 -0.65 4.51
N GLN A 256 14.66 -1.42 3.43
CA GLN A 256 15.36 -1.21 2.17
C GLN A 256 14.78 0.04 1.47
N PRO A 257 15.61 1.03 1.11
CA PRO A 257 15.14 2.22 0.41
C PRO A 257 14.70 1.88 -1.03
N PRO A 258 13.89 2.74 -1.67
CA PRO A 258 13.51 2.59 -3.06
C PRO A 258 14.73 2.53 -3.99
N LYS A 259 14.64 1.76 -5.07
CA LYS A 259 15.68 1.73 -6.10
C LYS A 259 15.72 3.09 -6.81
N ARG A 260 16.92 3.61 -7.01
CA ARG A 260 17.16 4.96 -7.56
C ARG A 260 16.61 5.02 -8.99
N GLY A 261 15.48 5.72 -9.18
CA GLY A 261 14.74 5.81 -10.45
C GLY A 261 13.21 5.82 -10.28
N ASP A 262 12.70 5.19 -9.22
CA ASP A 262 11.26 5.06 -8.94
C ASP A 262 10.71 6.17 -8.01
N ALA A 263 11.52 7.19 -7.74
CA ALA A 263 11.31 8.16 -6.65
C ALA A 263 10.50 9.41 -7.03
N ASP A 264 10.00 9.52 -8.26
CA ASP A 264 9.17 10.66 -8.65
C ASP A 264 7.72 10.43 -8.22
N THR A 265 7.47 10.53 -6.90
CA THR A 265 6.18 10.21 -6.27
C THR A 265 5.13 11.32 -6.41
N GLY A 266 5.46 12.43 -7.10
CA GLY A 266 4.53 13.54 -7.35
C GLY A 266 4.01 14.27 -6.11
N PHE A 267 4.54 13.93 -4.92
CA PHE A 267 4.24 14.56 -3.64
C PHE A 267 5.54 14.70 -2.85
N ASP A 268 6.41 15.60 -3.31
CA ASP A 268 7.56 16.05 -2.52
C ASP A 268 7.04 16.89 -1.35
N VAL A 269 6.82 16.24 -0.21
CA VAL A 269 6.86 16.95 1.07
C VAL A 269 8.33 17.31 1.28
N GLN A 270 8.65 18.58 1.08
CA GLN A 270 9.97 19.15 1.34
C GLN A 270 10.47 18.62 2.69
N ARG A 271 11.55 17.84 2.67
CA ARG A 271 12.33 17.58 3.88
C ARG A 271 12.77 18.95 4.40
N VAL A 272 12.23 19.35 5.54
CA VAL A 272 12.85 20.41 6.32
C VAL A 272 14.17 19.82 6.80
N ASP A 273 15.25 20.21 6.12
CA ASP A 273 16.59 19.84 6.55
C ASP A 273 16.80 20.36 7.97
N GLU A 274 17.02 19.45 8.92
CA GLU A 274 17.45 19.73 10.30
C GLU A 274 18.91 20.21 10.35
N ARG A 275 19.25 21.19 9.51
CA ARG A 275 20.48 21.98 9.59
C ARG A 275 20.13 23.47 9.62
N GLY A 276 19.27 23.83 10.57
CA GLY A 276 19.07 25.21 11.00
C GLY A 276 20.14 25.59 12.01
N THR A 277 21.22 26.16 11.49
CA THR A 277 22.15 27.04 12.22
C THR A 277 21.40 27.92 13.23
N GLY A 278 21.84 27.88 14.49
CA GLY A 278 21.36 28.81 15.50
C GLY A 278 21.70 30.24 15.11
N MET A 279 20.70 31.13 15.14
CA MET A 279 20.86 32.52 15.51
C MET A 279 19.53 33.00 16.10
N MET A 280 19.64 33.62 17.28
CA MET A 280 18.61 34.49 17.81
C MET A 280 18.43 35.64 16.81
N ASP A 281 17.29 35.71 16.14
CA ASP A 281 16.80 36.98 15.62
C ASP A 281 15.47 37.27 16.33
N GLU A 282 15.58 38.24 17.22
CA GLU A 282 14.52 38.86 17.99
C GLU A 282 13.51 39.47 17.01
N VAL A 283 12.30 38.92 16.94
CA VAL A 283 11.23 39.45 16.09
C VAL A 283 10.71 40.73 16.74
N GLU A 284 11.16 41.89 16.24
CA GLU A 284 10.57 43.18 16.61
C GLU A 284 9.08 43.22 16.21
N PRO A 285 8.19 43.69 17.10
CA PRO A 285 6.77 43.75 16.79
C PRO A 285 6.46 44.90 15.80
N LYS A 286 5.67 44.56 14.76
CA LYS A 286 5.17 45.50 13.74
C LYS A 286 4.47 46.71 14.37
N ARG A 287 4.98 47.91 14.07
CA ARG A 287 4.32 49.20 14.39
C ARG A 287 3.03 49.36 13.57
N LYS A 288 1.97 49.86 14.22
CA LYS A 288 0.69 50.18 13.56
C LYS A 288 0.80 51.53 12.84
N PRO A 289 0.12 51.75 11.71
CA PRO A 289 0.16 53.03 11.00
C PRO A 289 -0.65 54.08 11.77
N GLY A 290 -0.03 55.22 12.12
CA GLY A 290 -0.73 56.41 12.61
C GLY A 290 -0.21 57.08 13.89
N GLU A 291 0.97 56.74 14.40
CA GLU A 291 1.52 57.42 15.59
C GLU A 291 2.50 58.54 15.19
N GLU A 292 2.22 59.78 15.62
CA GLU A 292 3.04 60.97 15.38
C GLU A 292 4.33 60.94 16.21
N GLU A 293 5.46 61.30 15.59
CA GLU A 293 6.78 61.39 16.23
C GLU A 293 6.81 62.46 17.32
N LYS A 294 7.14 62.07 18.55
CA LYS A 294 7.67 63.00 19.55
C LYS A 294 9.18 62.99 19.48
N ILE A 295 9.74 64.03 18.87
CA ILE A 295 11.16 64.39 19.00
C ILE A 295 11.38 64.88 20.44
N LEU A 296 12.33 64.29 21.15
CA LEU A 296 12.91 64.86 22.35
C LEU A 296 14.44 64.80 22.23
N ILE A 297 15.02 65.99 22.40
CA ILE A 297 16.44 66.27 22.65
C ILE A 297 16.88 65.57 23.93
#